data_AF-A0A5K1EUZ6-F1
#
_entry.id   AF-A0A5K1EUZ6-F1
#
_cell.length_a   1.000
_cell.length_b   1.000
_cell.length_c   1.000
_cell.angle_alpha   90.00
_cell.angle_beta   90.00
_cell.angle_gamma   90.00
#
_symmetry.space_group_name_H-M   'P 1'
#
loop_
_entity.id
_entity.type
_entity.pdbx_description
1 polymer ?
#
loop_
_entity_poly.entity_id
_entity_poly.type
_entity_poly.pdbx_seq_one_letter_code
_entity_poly.pdbx_strand_id
1 'polypeptide(L)'
;DINEKIMSLDYHNFKSEIKTVDSQNSFNGGVVVLVTGSLLGEGNSSRKFTQSFFLAPQEKGYYVLNDVFRLLDETDGPAQPNGVSEASSEAPLTPEK
;
A
#
# COMPACT_ATOMS: atom_id res chain seq x y z
N ASP A 1 17.55 -0.55 -13.31
CA ASP A 1 17.79 -1.94 -12.86
C ASP A 1 17.14 -2.17 -11.48
N ILE A 2 16.80 -3.40 -11.10
CA ILE A 2 16.26 -3.73 -9.75
C ILE A 2 17.32 -3.41 -8.68
N ASN A 3 18.58 -3.78 -8.96
CA ASN A 3 19.68 -3.55 -8.03
C ASN A 3 19.89 -2.05 -7.74
N GLU A 4 19.93 -1.23 -8.79
CA GLU A 4 20.06 0.24 -8.66
C GLU A 4 18.91 0.83 -7.85
N LYS A 5 17.67 0.36 -8.08
CA LYS A 5 16.50 0.86 -7.35
C LYS A 5 16.58 0.55 -5.86
N ILE A 6 16.97 -0.67 -5.50
CA ILE A 6 17.16 -1.08 -4.10
C ILE A 6 18.24 -0.21 -3.42
N MET A 7 19.38 -0.02 -4.10
CA MET A 7 20.48 0.79 -3.56
C MET A 7 20.09 2.27 -3.40
N SER A 8 19.19 2.78 -4.25
CA SER A 8 18.71 4.17 -4.15
C SER A 8 17.78 4.46 -2.98
N LEU A 9 17.19 3.43 -2.34
CA LEU A 9 16.11 3.58 -1.37
C LEU A 9 16.58 3.71 0.09
N ASP A 10 17.89 3.78 0.35
CA ASP A 10 18.51 3.98 1.67
C ASP A 10 17.83 3.20 2.82
N TYR A 11 17.52 1.93 2.56
CA TYR A 11 16.84 1.06 3.52
C TYR A 11 17.67 0.83 4.80
N HIS A 12 18.97 1.14 4.80
CA HIS A 12 19.85 0.99 5.95
C HIS A 12 19.39 1.80 7.17
N ASN A 13 18.70 2.92 6.93
CA ASN A 13 18.22 3.80 7.98
C ASN A 13 16.81 3.44 8.50
N PHE A 14 16.22 2.36 7.98
CA PHE A 14 14.89 1.89 8.39
C PHE A 14 14.96 0.52 9.04
N LYS A 15 14.36 0.38 10.23
CA LYS A 15 14.12 -0.93 10.85
C LYS A 15 12.75 -1.44 10.43
N SER A 16 12.70 -2.56 9.71
CA SER A 16 11.43 -3.22 9.37
C SER A 16 10.95 -4.13 10.48
N GLU A 17 9.66 -4.08 10.79
CA GLU A 17 8.95 -5.02 11.64
C GLU A 17 7.85 -5.71 10.82
N ILE A 18 7.87 -7.04 10.79
CA ILE A 18 6.86 -7.85 10.10
C ILE A 18 5.70 -8.12 11.05
N LYS A 19 4.48 -7.87 10.58
CA LYS A 19 3.24 -8.11 11.34
C LYS A 19 2.56 -9.41 10.93
N THR A 20 2.37 -9.61 9.63
CA THR A 20 1.79 -10.84 9.10
C THR A 20 2.55 -11.31 7.87
N VAL A 21 2.57 -12.63 7.70
CA VAL A 21 3.04 -13.29 6.49
C VAL A 21 2.05 -14.39 6.17
N ASP A 22 1.44 -14.28 5.00
CA ASP A 22 0.53 -15.26 4.45
C ASP A 22 1.11 -15.80 3.15
N SER A 23 0.94 -17.10 2.90
CA SER A 23 1.41 -17.72 1.67
C SER A 23 0.39 -18.70 1.11
N GLN A 24 0.32 -18.77 -0.22
CA GLN A 24 -0.57 -19.67 -0.95
C GLN A 24 0.15 -20.26 -2.15
N ASN A 25 0.00 -21.58 -2.33
CA ASN A 25 0.39 -22.23 -3.57
C ASN A 25 -0.38 -21.63 -4.74
N SER A 26 0.30 -21.45 -5.87
CA SER A 26 -0.20 -20.79 -7.05
C SER A 26 0.13 -21.60 -8.31
N PHE A 27 -0.10 -21.01 -9.47
CA PHE A 27 0.06 -21.65 -10.76
C PHE A 27 1.50 -22.15 -11.01
N ASN A 28 1.64 -23.28 -11.71
CA ASN A 28 2.92 -23.90 -12.07
C ASN A 28 3.88 -24.13 -10.89
N GLY A 29 3.33 -24.45 -9.71
CA GLY A 29 4.14 -24.66 -8.51
C GLY A 29 4.76 -23.38 -7.96
N GLY A 30 4.32 -22.20 -8.42
CA GLY A 30 4.68 -20.93 -7.81
C GLY A 30 3.99 -20.71 -6.47
N VAL A 31 4.43 -19.70 -5.73
CA VAL A 31 3.85 -19.32 -4.43
C VAL A 31 3.60 -17.82 -4.41
N VAL A 32 2.39 -17.41 -4.03
CA VAL A 32 2.09 -16.01 -3.71
C VAL A 32 2.35 -15.80 -2.22
N VAL A 33 3.11 -14.77 -1.88
CA VAL A 33 3.37 -14.37 -0.50
C VAL A 33 2.86 -12.95 -0.30
N LEU A 34 2.07 -12.74 0.75
CA LEU A 34 1.61 -11.42 1.17
C LEU A 34 2.21 -11.11 2.54
N VAL A 35 2.87 -9.96 2.63
CA VAL A 35 3.51 -9.47 3.85
C VAL A 35 2.86 -8.15 4.23
N THR A 36 2.59 -8.00 5.52
CA THR A 36 2.27 -6.69 6.11
C THR A 36 3.28 -6.37 7.21
N GLY A 37 3.61 -5.10 7.35
CA GLY A 37 4.60 -4.69 8.34
C GLY A 37 4.61 -3.19 8.57
N SER A 38 5.63 -2.74 9.30
CA SER A 38 5.95 -1.32 9.48
C SER A 38 7.44 -1.07 9.30
N LEU A 39 7.77 0.08 8.71
CA LEU A 39 9.11 0.64 8.66
C LEU A 39 9.22 1.68 9.78
N LEU A 40 10.15 1.48 10.69
CA LEU A 40 10.50 2.43 11.74
C LEU A 40 11.70 3.26 11.26
N GLY A 41 11.46 4.54 10.98
CA GLY A 41 12.49 5.49 10.58
C GLY A 41 13.10 6.25 11.76
N GLU A 42 14.11 7.07 11.48
CA GLU A 42 14.67 8.00 12.46
C GLU A 42 13.57 8.91 13.04
N GLY A 43 13.58 9.09 14.37
CA GLY A 43 12.57 9.88 15.08
C GLY A 43 11.28 9.14 15.47
N ASN A 44 11.28 7.80 15.51
CA ASN A 44 10.12 6.96 15.90
C ASN A 44 8.89 7.08 14.98
N SER A 45 9.07 7.57 13.75
CA SER A 45 7.99 7.53 12.76
C SER A 45 7.84 6.10 12.25
N SER A 46 6.66 5.51 12.47
CA SER A 46 6.32 4.16 12.02
C SER A 46 5.38 4.26 10.83
N ARG A 47 5.80 3.75 9.67
CA ARG A 47 4.98 3.74 8.45
C ARG A 47 4.59 2.32 8.11
N LYS A 48 3.31 2.04 7.95
CA LYS A 48 2.83 0.71 7.59
C LYS A 48 3.16 0.43 6.12
N PHE A 49 3.39 -0.83 5.79
CA PHE A 49 3.55 -1.26 4.41
C PHE A 49 2.84 -2.59 4.16
N THR A 50 2.58 -2.84 2.88
CA THR A 50 2.28 -4.17 2.37
C THR A 50 3.24 -4.49 1.23
N GLN A 51 3.65 -5.75 1.14
CA GLN A 51 4.51 -6.23 0.08
C GLN A 51 3.99 -7.59 -0.39
N SER A 52 3.89 -7.78 -1.70
CA SER A 52 3.50 -9.05 -2.29
C SER A 52 4.61 -9.58 -3.19
N PHE A 53 4.92 -10.85 -3.02
CA PHE A 53 5.86 -11.57 -3.86
C PHE A 53 5.15 -12.66 -4.65
N PHE A 54 5.58 -12.86 -5.89
CA PHE A 54 5.35 -14.11 -6.60
C PHE A 54 6.67 -14.87 -6.71
N LEU A 55 6.76 -16.00 -6.04
CA LEU A 55 7.89 -16.91 -6.07
C LEU A 55 7.68 -17.92 -7.20
N ALA A 56 8.55 -17.88 -8.20
CA ALA A 56 8.55 -18.85 -9.29
C ALA A 56 9.59 -19.97 -9.01
N PRO A 57 9.27 -21.23 -9.30
CA PRO A 57 10.20 -22.33 -9.08
C PRO A 57 11.40 -22.25 -10.03
N GLN A 58 12.55 -22.74 -9.56
CA GLN A 58 13.78 -22.95 -10.32
C GLN A 58 14.40 -24.31 -9.96
N GLU A 59 15.46 -24.75 -10.66
CA GLU A 59 16.07 -26.08 -10.44
C GLU A 59 16.37 -26.37 -8.96
N LYS A 60 16.75 -25.32 -8.21
CA LYS A 60 16.94 -25.38 -6.75
C LYS A 60 16.24 -24.22 -6.06
N GLY A 61 15.03 -24.46 -5.57
CA GLY A 61 14.25 -23.50 -4.78
C GLY A 61 13.40 -22.57 -5.63
N TYR A 62 13.31 -21.31 -5.23
CA TYR A 62 12.48 -20.28 -5.85
C TYR A 62 13.28 -19.00 -6.10
N TYR A 63 12.86 -18.22 -7.10
CA TYR A 63 13.27 -16.83 -7.25
C TYR A 63 12.03 -15.92 -7.20
N VAL A 64 12.26 -14.66 -6.85
CA VAL A 64 11.22 -13.63 -6.86
C VAL A 64 11.02 -13.18 -8.30
N LEU A 65 9.91 -13.59 -8.93
CA LEU A 65 9.57 -13.17 -10.28
C LEU A 65 8.81 -11.83 -10.26
N ASN A 66 7.99 -11.59 -9.24
CA ASN A 66 7.33 -10.30 -9.02
C ASN A 66 7.55 -9.84 -7.57
N ASP A 67 7.85 -8.55 -7.41
CA ASP A 67 7.94 -7.85 -6.12
C ASP A 67 7.16 -6.54 -6.22
N VAL A 68 6.09 -6.42 -5.44
CA VAL A 68 5.25 -5.22 -5.39
C VAL A 68 5.22 -4.73 -3.95
N PHE A 69 5.80 -3.56 -3.73
CA PHE A 69 5.84 -2.89 -2.42
C PHE A 69 4.93 -1.66 -2.42
N ARG A 70 4.17 -1.46 -1.33
CA ARG A 70 3.35 -0.27 -1.11
C ARG A 70 3.52 0.22 0.32
N LEU A 71 4.00 1.46 0.44
CA LEU A 71 3.92 2.23 1.68
C LEU A 71 2.48 2.70 1.87
N LEU A 72 1.96 2.57 3.08
CA LEU A 72 0.66 3.09 3.47
C LEU A 72 0.94 4.40 4.20
N ASP A 73 0.74 5.52 3.52
CA ASP A 73 0.84 6.83 4.17
C ASP A 73 -0.33 6.97 5.16
N GLU A 74 -0.02 7.24 6.42
CA GLU A 74 -0.99 7.83 7.34
C GLU A 74 -1.09 9.30 6.95
N THR A 75 -1.88 9.62 5.91
CA THR A 75 -2.32 11.00 5.71
C THR A 75 -3.20 11.36 6.90
N ASP A 76 -2.61 11.98 7.91
CA ASP A 76 -3.31 12.63 9.00
C ASP A 76 -4.15 13.78 8.44
N GLY A 77 -5.46 13.57 8.36
CA GLY A 77 -6.47 14.59 8.14
C GLY A 77 -7.86 13.97 7.94
N PRO A 78 -8.93 14.46 8.61
CA PRO A 78 -10.28 14.00 8.32
C PRO A 78 -10.55 14.26 6.84
N ALA A 79 -11.27 13.35 6.18
CA ALA A 79 -11.84 13.63 4.87
C ALA A 79 -12.43 15.04 4.91
N GLN A 80 -11.89 15.98 4.12
CA GLN A 80 -12.57 17.24 3.92
C GLN A 80 -13.97 16.89 3.40
N PRO A 81 -15.05 17.37 4.05
CA PRO A 81 -16.33 17.35 3.38
C PRO A 81 -16.14 18.26 2.18
N ASN A 82 -16.08 17.68 0.98
CA ASN A 82 -16.18 18.45 -0.24
C ASN A 82 -17.41 19.34 -0.08
N GLY A 83 -17.18 20.64 0.05
CA GLY A 83 -18.21 21.64 0.14
C GLY A 83 -19.04 21.59 -1.13
N VAL A 84 -20.17 20.90 -1.07
CA VAL A 84 -21.30 21.21 -1.92
C VAL A 84 -22.05 22.30 -1.19
N SER A 85 -21.77 23.53 -1.61
CA SER A 85 -22.67 24.66 -1.42
C SER A 85 -23.99 24.31 -2.12
N GLU A 86 -24.90 23.61 -1.45
CA GLU A 86 -26.31 23.63 -1.82
C GLU A 86 -26.83 25.03 -1.48
N ALA A 87 -26.61 25.94 -2.44
CA ALA A 87 -27.47 27.10 -2.57
C ALA A 87 -28.88 26.55 -2.86
N SER A 88 -29.71 26.49 -1.84
CA SER A 88 -31.16 26.27 -2.00
C SER A 88 -31.71 27.41 -2.84
N SER A 89 -31.77 27.17 -4.15
CA SER A 89 -32.57 27.96 -5.08
C SER A 89 -34.04 27.65 -4.83
N GLU A 90 -34.61 28.27 -3.81
CA GLU A 90 -36.07 28.31 -3.65
C GLU A 90 -36.61 29.44 -4.55
N ALA A 91 -36.90 29.09 -5.81
CA ALA A 91 -37.65 29.96 -6.71
C ALA A 91 -39.15 29.86 -6.39
N PRO A 92 -39.91 30.97 -6.51
CA PRO A 92 -41.22 31.13 -5.89
C PRO A 92 -42.30 30.33 -6.62
N LEU A 93 -43.10 29.56 -5.87
CA LEU A 93 -44.39 29.06 -6.37
C LEU A 93 -45.34 30.25 -6.54
N THR A 94 -45.65 30.58 -7.79
CA THR A 94 -46.68 31.55 -8.16
C THR A 94 -48.08 30.94 -8.00
N PRO A 95 -49.13 31.78 -7.81
CA PRO A 95 -50.43 31.37 -7.31
C PRO A 95 -51.44 30.97 -8.42
N GLU A 96 -52.61 30.49 -7.95
CA GLU A 96 -53.94 30.35 -8.58
C GLU A 96 -54.34 29.01 -9.23
N LYS A 97 -55.32 28.35 -8.61
CA LYS A 97 -56.76 28.54 -8.94
C LYS A 97 -57.64 28.30 -7.72
#